data_AF-A0A2N1NBE2-F1
#
_entry.id   AF-A0A2N1NBE2-F1
#
_cell.length_a   1.000
_cell.length_b   1.000
_cell.length_c   1.000
_cell.angle_alpha   90.00
_cell.angle_beta   90.00
_cell.angle_gamma   90.00
#
_symmetry.space_group_name_H-M   'P 1'
#
loop_
_entity.id
_entity.type
_entity.pdbx_description
1 polymer ?
#
loop_
_entity_poly.entity_id
_entity_poly.type
_entity_poly.pdbx_seq_one_letter_code
_entity_poly.pdbx_strand_id
1 'polypeptide(L)'
;MLQSKDVRSQLEDEKFMIRIARSSNEVIASYIVDEYIMELSIKMPVNFPLRQAEFNTLERIGTSEVADLKWAKLPVQTVVNSRNGNLEVALNLFKNNISLRFKGVEDCPICYSVVSLDDRSLPTKKCITCKNKFHASCLYKWFRSSNSTSCPLCRRLF
;
A
#
# COMPACT_ATOMS: atom_id res chain seq x y z
N MET A 1 -0.04 2.38 21.09
CA MET A 1 0.18 1.91 19.70
C MET A 1 -0.26 2.92 18.63
N LEU A 2 -0.43 4.19 18.99
CA LEU A 2 0.07 5.39 18.32
C LEU A 2 0.35 6.36 19.49
N GLN A 3 1.60 6.59 19.88
CA GLN A 3 1.95 7.70 20.80
C GLN A 3 2.11 8.95 19.90
N SER A 4 1.02 9.47 19.34
CA SER A 4 0.06 10.46 19.87
C SER A 4 0.36 11.92 19.53
N LYS A 5 1.54 12.30 19.00
CA LYS A 5 1.75 13.62 18.34
C LYS A 5 2.75 13.58 17.19
N ASP A 6 3.81 12.78 17.28
CA ASP A 6 4.93 12.83 16.33
C ASP A 6 4.67 12.23 14.95
N VAL A 7 3.91 11.12 14.87
CA VAL A 7 3.63 10.46 13.58
C VAL A 7 2.78 11.34 12.66
N ARG A 8 1.82 12.08 13.22
CA ARG A 8 0.97 13.00 12.46
C ARG A 8 1.77 14.19 11.94
N SER A 9 2.54 14.84 12.82
CA SER A 9 3.36 15.99 12.43
C SER A 9 4.43 15.66 11.39
N GLN A 10 4.88 14.40 11.31
CA GLN A 10 5.86 13.97 10.31
C GLN A 10 5.25 13.57 8.96
N LEU A 11 4.02 13.04 8.96
CA LEU A 11 3.39 12.51 7.74
C LEU A 11 2.39 13.48 7.11
N GLU A 12 1.69 14.29 7.89
CA GLU A 12 0.69 15.22 7.39
C GLU A 12 1.34 16.36 6.59
N ASP A 13 0.75 16.70 5.46
CA ASP A 13 1.10 17.86 4.64
C ASP A 13 -0.15 18.39 3.94
N GLU A 14 -0.01 19.37 3.04
CA GLU A 14 -1.14 19.96 2.31
C GLU A 14 -1.97 18.94 1.52
N LYS A 15 -1.38 17.81 1.13
CA LYS A 15 -2.03 16.77 0.33
C LYS A 15 -2.45 15.57 1.17
N PHE A 16 -1.83 15.33 2.33
CA PHE A 16 -2.05 14.12 3.12
C PHE A 16 -2.49 14.43 4.55
N MET A 17 -3.66 13.92 4.95
CA MET A 17 -4.30 14.19 6.24
C MET A 17 -4.65 12.90 6.98
N ILE A 18 -4.49 12.86 8.32
CA ILE A 18 -4.75 11.68 9.14
C ILE A 18 -5.77 11.97 10.27
N ARG A 19 -6.97 11.44 10.12
CA ARG A 19 -8.04 11.48 11.14
C ARG A 19 -8.02 10.21 11.99
N ILE A 20 -8.26 10.35 13.29
CA ILE A 20 -8.35 9.21 14.22
C ILE A 20 -9.71 9.29 14.91
N ALA A 21 -10.56 8.32 14.64
CA ALA A 21 -11.85 8.14 15.27
C ALA A 21 -11.70 7.16 16.44
N ARG A 22 -11.51 7.72 17.64
CA ARG A 22 -11.26 6.93 18.86
C ARG A 22 -12.47 6.08 19.27
N SER A 23 -13.69 6.55 19.00
CA SER A 23 -14.92 5.83 19.31
C SER A 23 -15.10 4.55 18.48
N SER A 24 -14.69 4.56 17.21
CA SER A 24 -14.73 3.39 16.32
C SER A 24 -13.42 2.61 16.25
N ASN A 25 -12.39 3.05 17.00
CA ASN A 25 -11.01 2.53 16.94
C ASN A 25 -10.46 2.48 15.50
N GLU A 26 -10.59 3.60 14.80
CA GLU A 26 -10.38 3.70 13.36
C GLU A 26 -9.43 4.85 13.01
N VAL A 27 -8.53 4.59 12.08
CA VAL A 27 -7.61 5.59 11.51
C VAL A 27 -8.01 5.80 10.05
N ILE A 28 -8.21 7.04 9.66
CA ILE A 28 -8.60 7.43 8.30
C ILE A 28 -7.51 8.33 7.74
N ALA A 29 -6.91 7.92 6.63
CA ALA A 29 -5.92 8.68 5.89
C ALA A 29 -6.53 9.16 4.57
N SER A 30 -6.43 10.46 4.30
CA SER A 30 -6.95 11.06 3.07
C SER A 30 -5.80 11.70 2.30
N TYR A 31 -5.72 11.46 0.99
CA TYR A 31 -4.75 12.05 0.08
C TYR A 31 -5.48 12.79 -1.04
N ILE A 32 -5.11 14.05 -1.28
CA ILE A 32 -5.67 14.90 -2.34
C ILE A 32 -4.65 15.02 -3.48
N VAL A 33 -5.04 14.59 -4.68
CA VAL A 33 -4.29 14.83 -5.94
C VAL A 33 -5.22 15.49 -6.94
N ASP A 34 -4.93 16.73 -7.32
CA ASP A 34 -5.77 17.51 -8.25
C ASP A 34 -7.23 17.56 -7.79
N GLU A 35 -8.17 16.97 -8.53
CA GLU A 35 -9.59 16.86 -8.17
C GLU A 35 -9.96 15.54 -7.49
N TYR A 36 -9.00 14.61 -7.35
CA TYR A 36 -9.20 13.30 -6.76
C TYR A 36 -8.94 13.32 -5.26
N ILE A 37 -9.88 12.75 -4.50
CA ILE A 37 -9.73 12.49 -3.07
C ILE A 37 -9.65 10.98 -2.88
N MET A 38 -8.53 10.49 -2.36
CA MET A 38 -8.37 9.09 -1.99
C MET A 38 -8.33 8.91 -0.49
N GLU A 39 -9.16 8.03 0.04
CA GLU A 39 -9.24 7.73 1.46
C GLU A 39 -8.94 6.27 1.72
N LEU A 40 -8.28 6.01 2.86
CA LEU A 40 -8.04 4.70 3.44
C LEU A 40 -8.49 4.72 4.88
N SER A 41 -9.44 3.84 5.23
CA SER A 41 -9.85 3.57 6.60
C SER A 41 -9.22 2.26 7.08
N ILE A 42 -8.64 2.29 8.27
CA ILE A 42 -8.06 1.16 9.00
C ILE A 42 -8.79 1.07 10.34
N LYS A 43 -9.68 0.09 10.48
CA LYS A 43 -10.45 -0.14 11.69
C LYS A 43 -9.87 -1.32 12.46
N MET A 44 -9.44 -1.04 13.69
CA MET A 44 -8.80 -2.02 14.56
C MET A 44 -9.85 -2.70 15.45
N PRO A 45 -10.03 -4.03 15.37
CA PRO A 45 -10.95 -4.72 16.25
C PRO A 45 -10.42 -4.78 17.69
N VAL A 46 -11.33 -4.88 18.66
CA VAL A 46 -10.98 -4.93 20.10
C VAL A 46 -10.09 -6.11 20.48
N ASN A 47 -10.15 -7.21 19.71
CA ASN A 47 -9.38 -8.43 19.90
C ASN A 47 -8.21 -8.55 18.91
N PHE A 48 -7.72 -7.44 18.35
CA PHE A 48 -6.49 -7.46 17.55
C PHE A 48 -5.29 -7.97 18.40
N PRO A 49 -4.43 -8.88 17.89
CA PRO A 49 -4.33 -9.37 16.51
C PRO A 49 -5.11 -10.66 16.20
N LEU A 50 -5.95 -11.18 17.10
CA LEU A 50 -6.74 -12.41 16.87
C LEU A 50 -7.74 -12.24 15.73
N ARG A 51 -8.34 -11.04 15.60
CA ARG A 51 -9.08 -10.62 14.42
C ARG A 51 -8.23 -9.60 13.66
N GLN A 52 -8.13 -9.77 12.35
CA GLN A 52 -7.41 -8.83 11.48
C GLN A 52 -8.12 -7.48 11.45
N ALA A 53 -7.35 -6.43 11.19
CA ALA A 53 -7.90 -5.10 10.96
C ALA A 53 -8.79 -5.09 9.70
N GLU A 54 -9.81 -4.25 9.70
CA GLU A 54 -10.69 -4.01 8.56
C GLU A 54 -10.18 -2.82 7.77
N PHE A 55 -10.13 -2.95 6.45
CA PHE A 55 -9.59 -1.93 5.56
C PHE A 55 -10.63 -1.53 4.51
N ASN A 56 -10.89 -0.24 4.38
CA ASN A 56 -11.74 0.31 3.34
C ASN A 56 -10.96 1.38 2.58
N THR A 57 -11.23 1.51 1.29
CA THR A 57 -10.65 2.56 0.45
C THR A 57 -11.71 3.17 -0.42
N LEU A 58 -11.59 4.47 -0.67
CA LEU A 58 -12.52 5.25 -1.47
C LEU A 58 -11.74 6.22 -2.34
N GLU A 59 -12.00 6.24 -3.64
CA GLU A 59 -11.58 7.31 -4.55
C GLU A 59 -12.82 8.12 -4.92
N ARG A 60 -12.74 9.44 -4.81
CA ARG A 60 -13.82 10.36 -5.16
C ARG A 60 -13.34 11.38 -6.16
N ILE A 61 -14.13 11.61 -7.20
CA ILE A 61 -13.95 12.72 -8.15
C ILE A 61 -15.33 13.31 -8.46
N GLY A 62 -15.56 14.56 -8.04
CA GLY A 62 -16.88 15.18 -8.13
C GLY A 62 -17.96 14.32 -7.44
N THR A 63 -18.90 13.80 -8.23
CA THR A 63 -19.99 12.92 -7.77
C THR A 63 -19.71 11.42 -7.96
N SER A 64 -18.60 11.06 -8.61
CA SER A 64 -18.21 9.67 -8.85
C SER A 64 -17.40 9.12 -7.68
N GLU A 65 -17.69 7.88 -7.31
CA GLU A 65 -17.03 7.17 -6.21
C GLU A 65 -16.64 5.76 -6.62
N VAL A 66 -15.38 5.39 -6.38
CA VAL A 66 -14.85 4.04 -6.59
C VAL A 66 -14.36 3.49 -5.26
N ALA A 67 -14.98 2.40 -4.81
CA ALA A 67 -14.57 1.69 -3.62
C ALA A 67 -13.58 0.55 -3.93
N ASP A 68 -12.92 0.04 -2.90
CA ASP A 68 -12.05 -1.14 -2.96
C ASP A 68 -10.87 -1.04 -3.96
N LEU A 69 -10.10 0.03 -3.86
CA LEU A 69 -8.83 0.23 -4.55
C LEU A 69 -7.77 -0.76 -4.05
N LYS A 70 -7.81 -1.98 -4.60
CA LYS A 70 -6.91 -3.09 -4.20
C LYS A 70 -5.43 -2.71 -4.17
N TRP A 71 -4.97 -1.92 -5.14
CA TRP A 71 -3.58 -1.46 -5.24
C TRP A 71 -3.17 -0.55 -4.06
N ALA A 72 -4.10 0.22 -3.50
CA ALA A 72 -3.84 1.08 -2.36
C ALA A 72 -4.04 0.33 -1.03
N LYS A 73 -5.00 -0.61 -1.00
CA LYS A 73 -5.39 -1.38 0.18
C LYS A 73 -4.42 -2.50 0.55
N LEU A 74 -4.06 -3.35 -0.42
CA LEU A 74 -3.34 -4.61 -0.16
C LEU A 74 -1.94 -4.42 0.45
N PRO A 75 -1.12 -3.44 0.01
CA PRO A 75 0.19 -3.20 0.62
C PRO A 75 0.08 -2.80 2.09
N VAL A 76 -0.87 -1.91 2.40
CA VAL A 76 -1.12 -1.42 3.76
C VAL A 76 -1.62 -2.56 4.65
N GLN A 77 -2.58 -3.35 4.17
CA GLN A 77 -3.13 -4.49 4.89
C GLN A 77 -2.04 -5.51 5.24
N THR A 78 -1.09 -5.73 4.33
CA THR A 78 0.06 -6.63 4.55
C THR A 78 0.96 -6.12 5.69
N VAL A 79 1.23 -4.82 5.74
CA VAL A 79 2.06 -4.23 6.81
C VAL A 79 1.35 -4.28 8.16
N VAL A 80 0.09 -3.85 8.22
CA VAL A 80 -0.66 -3.75 9.49
C VAL A 80 -0.93 -5.12 10.12
N ASN A 81 -1.25 -6.13 9.31
CA ASN A 81 -1.51 -7.48 9.80
C ASN A 81 -0.23 -8.32 10.02
N SER A 82 0.95 -7.74 9.79
CA SER A 82 2.22 -8.43 10.10
C SER A 82 2.43 -8.57 11.61
N ARG A 83 3.29 -9.53 12.03
CA ARG A 83 3.58 -9.82 13.45
C ARG A 83 4.00 -8.59 14.27
N ASN A 84 4.63 -7.60 13.62
CA ASN A 84 5.06 -6.34 14.21
C ASN A 84 4.42 -5.15 13.47
N GLY A 85 3.12 -5.24 13.17
CA GLY A 85 2.39 -4.23 12.39
C GLY A 85 2.67 -2.80 12.88
N ASN A 86 3.15 -1.96 11.96
CA ASN A 86 3.48 -0.57 12.24
C ASN A 86 2.60 0.35 11.36
N LEU A 87 1.69 1.07 12.01
CA LEU A 87 0.77 1.99 11.35
C LEU A 87 1.48 3.15 10.64
N GLU A 88 2.58 3.65 11.19
CA GLU A 88 3.36 4.72 10.56
C GLU A 88 3.93 4.26 9.22
N VAL A 89 4.52 3.06 9.18
CA VAL A 89 5.03 2.46 7.95
C VAL A 89 3.91 2.24 6.94
N ALA A 90 2.74 1.78 7.40
CA ALA A 90 1.59 1.55 6.54
C ALA A 90 1.03 2.86 5.93
N LEU A 91 0.92 3.92 6.74
CA LEU A 91 0.45 5.23 6.30
C LEU A 91 1.44 5.90 5.34
N ASN A 92 2.74 5.83 5.64
CA ASN A 92 3.78 6.33 4.75
C ASN A 92 3.80 5.55 3.41
N LEU A 93 3.59 4.24 3.46
CA LEU A 93 3.49 3.41 2.25
C LEU A 93 2.30 3.83 1.39
N PHE A 94 1.13 4.05 2.00
CA PHE A 94 -0.07 4.53 1.30
C PHE A 94 0.19 5.87 0.61
N LYS A 95 0.74 6.86 1.34
CA LYS A 95 1.12 8.18 0.82
C LYS A 95 2.06 8.09 -0.38
N ASN A 96 3.13 7.30 -0.27
CA ASN A 96 4.14 7.18 -1.32
C ASN A 96 3.62 6.42 -2.55
N ASN A 97 2.85 5.34 -2.34
CA ASN A 97 2.26 4.57 -3.44
C ASN A 97 1.31 5.44 -4.27
N ILE A 98 0.47 6.24 -3.63
CA ILE A 98 -0.39 7.22 -4.30
C ILE A 98 0.45 8.19 -5.12
N SER A 99 1.41 8.87 -4.49
CA SER A 99 2.21 9.90 -5.17
C SER A 99 2.93 9.36 -6.40
N LEU A 100 3.51 8.15 -6.30
CA LEU A 100 4.25 7.53 -7.40
C LEU A 100 3.34 6.96 -8.49
N ARG A 101 2.17 6.44 -8.12
CA ARG A 101 1.20 5.93 -9.10
C ARG A 101 0.67 7.06 -9.98
N PHE A 102 0.37 8.22 -9.41
CA PHE A 102 -0.03 9.42 -10.18
C PHE A 102 1.11 9.98 -11.05
N LYS A 103 2.38 9.68 -10.72
CA LYS A 103 3.54 9.93 -11.59
C LYS A 103 3.73 8.86 -12.68
N GLY A 104 2.81 7.90 -12.82
CA GLY A 104 2.86 6.85 -13.83
C GLY A 104 3.76 5.66 -13.47
N VAL A 105 4.17 5.52 -12.21
CA VAL A 105 4.93 4.34 -11.76
C VAL A 105 3.96 3.20 -11.47
N GLU A 106 4.08 2.11 -12.23
CA GLU A 106 3.30 0.89 -12.05
C GLU A 106 3.70 0.16 -10.75
N ASP A 107 2.74 -0.52 -10.13
CA ASP A 107 2.97 -1.36 -8.95
C ASP A 107 3.58 -2.72 -9.32
N CYS A 108 4.30 -3.31 -8.37
CA CYS A 108 4.86 -4.66 -8.52
C CYS A 108 3.74 -5.72 -8.39
N PRO A 109 3.49 -6.55 -9.41
CA PRO A 109 2.38 -7.52 -9.38
C PRO A 109 2.52 -8.64 -8.34
N ILE A 110 3.71 -8.81 -7.74
CA ILE A 110 3.94 -9.82 -6.68
C ILE A 110 3.44 -9.30 -5.32
N CYS A 111 3.68 -8.02 -5.00
CA CYS A 111 3.37 -7.46 -3.69
C CYS A 111 2.29 -6.35 -3.73
N TYR A 112 1.77 -6.04 -4.91
CA TYR A 112 0.74 -5.02 -5.17
C TYR A 112 1.15 -3.60 -4.75
N SER A 113 2.45 -3.33 -4.59
CA SER A 113 2.97 -2.05 -4.08
C SER A 113 3.90 -1.39 -5.09
N VAL A 114 3.88 -0.06 -5.17
CA VAL A 114 4.85 0.71 -5.96
C VAL A 114 6.18 0.77 -5.21
N VAL A 115 6.14 1.00 -3.90
CA VAL A 115 7.33 0.99 -3.04
C VAL A 115 7.50 -0.37 -2.36
N SER A 116 8.68 -0.97 -2.50
CA SER A 116 9.03 -2.23 -1.85
C SER A 116 9.02 -2.11 -0.33
N LEU A 117 8.44 -3.09 0.36
CA LEU A 117 8.45 -3.15 1.83
C LEU A 117 9.83 -3.51 2.39
N ASP A 118 10.67 -4.19 1.62
CA ASP A 118 11.97 -4.69 2.11
C ASP A 118 13.05 -3.59 2.10
N ASP A 119 13.10 -2.81 1.03
CA ASP A 119 14.23 -1.91 0.72
C ASP A 119 13.79 -0.54 0.16
N ARG A 120 12.48 -0.27 0.11
CA ARG A 120 11.90 0.96 -0.44
C ARG A 120 12.22 1.21 -1.91
N SER A 121 12.70 0.20 -2.64
CA SER A 121 12.99 0.29 -4.07
C SER A 121 11.70 0.33 -4.92
N LEU A 122 11.85 0.81 -6.16
CA LEU A 122 10.79 0.81 -7.19
C LEU A 122 10.86 -0.46 -8.05
N PRO A 123 9.77 -0.89 -8.69
CA PRO A 123 9.78 -2.03 -9.59
C PRO A 123 10.53 -1.65 -10.88
N THR A 124 11.75 -2.16 -11.00
CA THR A 124 12.66 -1.87 -12.12
C THR A 124 12.95 -3.07 -12.99
N LYS A 125 12.73 -4.30 -12.49
CA LYS A 125 12.99 -5.54 -13.24
C LYS A 125 11.82 -5.81 -14.17
N LYS A 126 12.01 -5.55 -15.46
CA LYS A 126 10.98 -5.67 -16.49
C LYS A 126 11.06 -7.02 -17.19
N CYS A 127 9.97 -7.77 -17.25
CA CYS A 127 9.90 -8.99 -18.05
C CYS A 127 10.03 -8.66 -19.54
N ILE A 128 10.87 -9.39 -20.27
CA ILE A 128 11.06 -9.18 -21.71
C ILE A 128 9.80 -9.47 -22.53
N THR A 129 8.95 -10.41 -22.08
CA THR A 129 7.74 -10.82 -22.80
C THR A 129 6.55 -9.92 -22.45
N CYS A 130 6.07 -9.95 -21.21
CA CYS A 130 4.83 -9.25 -20.82
C CYS A 130 5.04 -7.80 -20.35
N LYS A 131 6.28 -7.30 -20.33
CA LYS A 131 6.66 -5.91 -20.02
C LYS A 131 6.29 -5.41 -18.60
N ASN A 132 5.69 -6.24 -17.75
CA ASN A 132 5.42 -5.94 -16.34
C ASN A 132 6.73 -5.79 -15.56
N LYS A 133 6.72 -4.88 -14.58
CA LYS A 133 7.88 -4.57 -13.73
C LYS A 133 7.73 -5.15 -12.33
N PHE A 134 8.84 -5.58 -11.74
CA PHE A 134 8.89 -6.20 -10.42
C PHE A 134 10.00 -5.57 -9.58
N HIS A 135 9.82 -5.54 -8.25
CA HIS A 135 10.93 -5.27 -7.34
C HIS A 135 11.96 -6.39 -7.44
N ALA A 136 13.25 -6.05 -7.32
CA ALA A 136 14.32 -7.03 -7.35
C ALA A 136 14.18 -8.05 -6.20
N SER A 137 13.82 -7.59 -4.99
CA SER A 137 13.60 -8.44 -3.82
C SER A 137 12.42 -9.42 -4.02
N CYS A 138 11.29 -8.93 -4.54
CA CYS A 138 10.11 -9.75 -4.80
C CYS A 138 10.40 -10.83 -5.84
N LEU A 139 11.07 -10.44 -6.93
CA LEU A 139 11.41 -11.37 -8.01
C LEU A 139 12.43 -12.42 -7.56
N TYR A 140 13.43 -12.01 -6.77
CA TYR A 140 14.41 -12.94 -6.18
C TYR A 140 13.74 -13.97 -5.27
N LYS A 141 12.87 -13.52 -4.36
CA LYS A 141 12.11 -14.43 -3.48
C LYS A 141 11.23 -15.39 -4.29
N TRP A 142 10.58 -14.91 -5.35
CA TRP A 142 9.77 -15.72 -6.25
C TRP A 142 10.59 -16.82 -6.94
N PHE A 143 11.71 -16.48 -7.57
CA PHE A 143 12.54 -17.50 -8.25
C PHE A 143 13.07 -18.56 -7.29
N ARG A 144 13.41 -18.15 -6.07
CA ARG A 144 13.89 -19.07 -5.04
C ARG A 144 12.78 -20.01 -4.57
N SER A 145 11.54 -19.53 -4.41
CA SER A 145 10.42 -20.37 -3.96
C SER A 145 9.83 -21.24 -5.08
N SER A 146 9.86 -20.78 -6.33
CA SER A 146 9.36 -21.54 -7.48
C SER A 146 10.38 -22.51 -8.07
N ASN A 147 11.64 -22.42 -7.64
CA ASN A 147 12.78 -23.13 -8.24
C ASN A 147 12.86 -22.96 -9.77
N SER A 148 12.48 -21.76 -10.26
CA SER A 148 12.46 -21.42 -11.69
C SER A 148 12.73 -19.93 -11.89
N THR A 149 13.36 -19.56 -13.00
CA THR A 149 13.57 -18.15 -13.40
C THR A 149 12.47 -17.66 -14.34
N SER A 150 11.25 -18.18 -14.18
CA SER A 150 10.11 -17.84 -15.03
C SER A 150 9.31 -16.66 -14.45
N CYS A 151 8.84 -15.78 -15.34
CA CYS A 151 8.02 -14.63 -14.98
C CYS A 151 6.75 -15.07 -14.22
N PRO A 152 6.42 -14.46 -13.06
CA PRO A 152 5.24 -14.81 -12.27
C PRO A 152 3.92 -14.71 -13.04
N LEU A 153 3.84 -13.82 -14.04
CA LEU A 153 2.62 -13.55 -14.78
C LEU A 153 2.50 -14.38 -16.06
N CYS A 154 3.52 -14.36 -16.92
CA CYS A 154 3.44 -14.99 -18.24
C CYS A 154 4.15 -16.35 -18.34
N ARG A 155 4.85 -16.77 -17.27
CA ARG A 155 5.58 -18.06 -17.15
C ARG A 155 6.68 -18.29 -18.20
N ARG A 156 7.00 -17.30 -19.04
CA ARG A 156 8.19 -17.32 -19.91
C ARG A 156 9.46 -17.08 -19.08
N LEU A 157 10.61 -17.46 -19.62
CA LEU A 157 11.91 -17.12 -19.05
C LEU A 157 12.00 -15.59 -18.89
N PHE A 158 12.42 -15.14 -17.71
CA PHE A 158 12.35 -13.73 -17.33
C PHE A 158 13.38 -12.85 -18.04
#